data_AF-A0A918L0Z5-F1
#
_entry.id   AF-A0A918L0Z5-F1
#
_cell.length_a   1.000
_cell.length_b   1.000
_cell.length_c   1.000
_cell.angle_alpha   90.00
_cell.angle_beta   90.00
_cell.angle_gamma   90.00
#
_symmetry.space_group_name_H-M   'P 1'
#
loop_
_entity.id
_entity.type
_entity.pdbx_description
1 polymer ?
#
loop_
_entity_poly.entity_id
_entity_poly.type
_entity_poly.pdbx_seq_one_letter_code
_entity_poly.pdbx_strand_id
1 'polypeptide(L)'
;MRTSLGPTPRRAAVGALAPAARPRGLRVPAGAGGRVGPVAHDGGRGRSGDSLTLSTGGRTAVALTNPVDPSDDVLNSTISEPGEAPAARVPAYADTLGHDSDVFDLRRGLRFGGDQPTVRLVAHRDAAWAGALFVAVDTRKK
;
A
#
# COMPACT_ATOMS: atom_id res chain seq x y z
N MET A 1 -36.68 9.36 -38.90
CA MET A 1 -35.76 8.32 -38.37
C MET A 1 -34.96 8.93 -37.22
N ARG A 2 -35.16 8.46 -35.98
CA ARG A 2 -34.34 8.80 -34.82
C ARG A 2 -33.71 7.50 -34.32
N THR A 3 -32.39 7.37 -34.41
CA THR A 3 -31.64 6.26 -33.84
C THR A 3 -31.47 6.49 -32.34
N SER A 4 -32.08 5.62 -31.54
CA SER A 4 -31.90 5.52 -30.09
C SER A 4 -30.48 5.02 -29.80
N LEU A 5 -29.68 5.84 -29.11
CA LEU A 5 -28.43 5.41 -28.49
C LEU A 5 -28.80 4.56 -27.27
N GLY A 6 -28.51 3.26 -27.35
CA GLY A 6 -28.63 2.35 -26.22
C GLY A 6 -27.77 2.80 -25.03
N PRO A 7 -28.09 2.37 -23.80
CA PRO A 7 -27.38 2.79 -22.61
C PRO A 7 -25.90 2.42 -22.71
N THR A 8 -25.03 3.40 -22.50
CA THR A 8 -23.59 3.21 -22.35
C THR A 8 -23.36 2.17 -21.25
N PRO A 9 -22.64 1.06 -21.51
CA PRO A 9 -22.37 0.10 -20.47
C PRO A 9 -21.50 0.79 -19.40
N ARG A 10 -22.07 0.95 -18.20
CA ARG A 10 -21.27 1.29 -17.02
C ARG A 10 -20.30 0.13 -16.83
N ARG A 11 -19.02 0.38 -17.12
CA ARG A 11 -17.93 -0.53 -16.77
C ARG A 11 -18.01 -0.69 -15.26
N ALA A 12 -18.57 -1.81 -14.80
CA ALA A 12 -18.49 -2.19 -13.41
C ALA A 12 -16.98 -2.23 -13.10
N ALA A 13 -16.53 -1.35 -12.20
CA ALA A 13 -15.25 -1.57 -11.57
C ALA A 13 -15.36 -2.96 -10.95
N VAL A 14 -14.66 -3.92 -11.54
CA VAL A 14 -14.43 -5.21 -10.90
C VAL A 14 -13.77 -4.81 -9.59
N GLY A 15 -14.53 -4.86 -8.50
CA GLY A 15 -14.02 -4.61 -7.16
C GLY A 15 -13.08 -5.75 -6.86
N ALA A 16 -11.85 -5.67 -7.37
CA ALA A 16 -10.77 -6.49 -6.89
C ALA A 16 -10.73 -6.24 -5.38
N LEU A 17 -10.91 -7.30 -4.61
CA LEU A 17 -10.61 -7.25 -3.19
C LEU A 17 -9.16 -6.79 -3.07
N ALA A 18 -9.01 -5.52 -2.69
CA ALA A 18 -7.75 -4.94 -2.27
C ALA A 18 -7.08 -5.89 -1.27
N PRO A 19 -5.86 -6.41 -1.56
CA PRO A 19 -5.12 -7.21 -0.59
C PRO A 19 -5.04 -6.47 0.74
N ALA A 20 -5.41 -7.15 1.81
CA ALA A 20 -5.43 -6.56 3.14
C ALA A 20 -4.88 -7.53 4.19
N ALA A 21 -3.97 -7.01 5.02
CA ALA A 21 -3.46 -7.71 6.19
C ALA A 21 -4.13 -7.15 7.45
N ARG A 22 -4.67 -8.03 8.29
CA ARG A 22 -5.35 -7.68 9.53
C ARG A 22 -4.85 -8.53 10.70
N PRO A 23 -3.68 -8.22 11.28
CA PRO A 23 -3.20 -8.88 12.48
C PRO A 23 -4.27 -8.82 13.59
N ARG A 24 -4.65 -9.97 14.13
CA ARG A 24 -5.73 -10.07 15.13
C ARG A 24 -5.17 -10.03 16.55
N GLY A 25 -5.99 -9.58 17.50
CA GLY A 25 -5.67 -9.60 18.93
C GLY A 25 -4.58 -8.62 19.36
N LEU A 26 -4.06 -7.78 18.45
CA LEU A 26 -3.03 -6.79 18.77
C LEU A 26 -3.67 -5.53 19.38
N ARG A 27 -3.15 -5.14 20.56
CA ARG A 27 -3.27 -3.77 21.06
C ARG A 27 -1.98 -3.03 20.72
N VAL A 28 -2.11 -1.92 20.00
CA VAL A 28 -1.00 -1.10 19.55
C VAL A 28 -0.91 0.15 20.43
N PRO A 29 0.18 0.34 21.19
CA PRO A 29 0.40 1.56 21.96
C PRO A 29 0.42 2.81 21.07
N ALA A 30 0.00 3.95 21.62
CA ALA A 30 0.20 5.23 20.95
C ALA A 30 1.70 5.51 20.76
N GLY A 31 2.07 5.98 19.56
CA GLY A 31 3.46 6.22 19.20
C GLY A 31 4.29 4.96 18.95
N ALA A 32 3.65 3.80 18.83
CA ALA A 32 4.33 2.55 18.48
C ALA A 32 5.10 2.67 17.15
N GLY A 33 6.24 2.00 17.10
CA GLY A 33 6.95 1.72 15.85
C GLY A 33 6.28 0.60 15.06
N GLY A 34 6.64 0.49 13.79
CA GLY A 34 6.21 -0.61 12.95
C GLY A 34 6.63 -0.44 11.51
N ARG A 35 6.52 -1.52 10.74
CA ARG A 35 6.82 -1.58 9.32
C ARG A 35 5.77 -2.41 8.60
N VAL A 36 5.52 -2.05 7.35
CA VAL A 36 4.77 -2.86 6.39
C VAL A 36 5.58 -2.94 5.12
N GLY A 37 5.57 -4.09 4.45
CA GLY A 37 6.14 -4.19 3.11
C GLY A 37 5.32 -5.11 2.22
N PRO A 38 4.80 -4.59 1.09
CA PRO A 38 4.32 -5.42 0.01
C PRO A 38 5.48 -5.92 -0.86
N VAL A 39 5.32 -7.12 -1.41
CA VAL A 39 5.97 -7.50 -2.67
C VAL A 39 4.85 -7.60 -3.69
N ALA A 40 4.82 -6.68 -4.65
CA ALA A 40 3.73 -6.54 -5.60
C ALA A 40 4.23 -6.41 -7.02
N HIS A 41 3.33 -6.63 -7.98
CA HIS A 41 3.61 -6.39 -9.37
C HIS A 41 2.48 -5.55 -9.98
N ASP A 42 2.83 -4.45 -10.63
CA ASP A 42 1.91 -3.61 -11.40
C ASP A 42 2.43 -3.33 -12.81
N GLY A 43 1.52 -3.19 -13.77
CA GLY A 43 1.82 -3.22 -15.21
C GLY A 43 2.62 -2.03 -15.77
N GLY A 44 2.97 -1.00 -14.98
CA GLY A 44 3.97 -0.02 -15.42
C GLY A 44 4.04 1.27 -14.58
N ARG A 45 5.28 1.77 -14.43
CA ARG A 45 5.69 2.97 -13.68
C ARG A 45 4.97 4.27 -14.08
N GLY A 46 4.70 5.11 -13.08
CA GLY A 46 4.37 6.54 -13.25
C GLY A 46 2.88 6.84 -13.44
N ARG A 47 1.99 5.99 -12.95
CA ARG A 47 0.54 6.18 -13.02
C ARG A 47 -0.05 6.28 -11.62
N SER A 48 -0.64 7.43 -11.30
CA SER A 48 -1.28 7.62 -10.01
C SER A 48 -2.64 6.92 -9.88
N GLY A 49 -3.00 6.64 -8.63
CA GLY A 49 -4.24 5.98 -8.21
C GLY A 49 -4.00 4.86 -7.20
N ASP A 50 -2.76 4.37 -7.10
CA ASP A 50 -2.43 3.22 -6.28
C ASP A 50 -2.00 3.66 -4.89
N SER A 51 -2.50 2.99 -3.85
CA SER A 51 -2.29 3.44 -2.48
C SER A 51 -2.14 2.28 -1.49
N LEU A 52 -1.28 2.50 -0.50
CA LEU A 52 -1.13 1.64 0.66
C LEU A 52 -1.57 2.43 1.89
N THR A 53 -2.55 1.91 2.62
CA THR A 53 -3.16 2.62 3.74
C THR A 53 -3.11 1.79 5.02
N LEU A 54 -3.01 2.47 6.17
CA LEU A 54 -3.10 1.89 7.51
C LEU A 54 -4.31 2.48 8.25
N SER A 55 -5.11 1.65 8.89
CA SER A 55 -6.10 2.08 9.89
C SER A 55 -6.02 1.24 11.17
N THR A 56 -6.53 1.79 12.27
CA THR A 56 -6.70 1.10 13.55
C THR A 56 -8.10 1.38 14.10
N GLY A 57 -8.84 0.35 14.53
CA GLY A 57 -10.05 0.46 15.36
C GLY A 57 -11.07 1.53 14.95
N GLY A 58 -11.46 1.59 13.67
CA GLY A 58 -12.46 2.56 13.18
C GLY A 58 -11.95 3.98 12.94
N ARG A 59 -10.64 4.23 13.08
CA ARG A 59 -10.01 5.50 12.72
C ARG A 59 -9.88 5.66 11.22
N THR A 60 -9.86 6.93 10.78
CA THR A 60 -9.55 7.31 9.39
C THR A 60 -8.25 6.66 8.95
N ALA A 61 -8.28 6.01 7.79
CA ALA A 61 -7.10 5.41 7.20
C ALA A 61 -6.07 6.48 6.83
N VAL A 62 -4.80 6.20 7.12
CA VAL A 62 -3.67 7.06 6.78
C VAL A 62 -2.97 6.45 5.58
N ALA A 63 -2.84 7.22 4.50
CA ALA A 63 -2.01 6.82 3.36
C ALA A 63 -0.53 6.84 3.77
N LEU A 64 0.15 5.73 3.45
CA LEU A 64 1.58 5.57 3.63
C LEU A 64 2.30 6.16 2.43
N THR A 65 3.47 6.72 2.68
CA THR A 65 4.27 7.40 1.66
C THR A 65 5.70 7.59 2.18
N ASN A 66 6.63 7.74 1.26
CA ASN A 66 7.99 8.18 1.50
C ASN A 66 8.47 9.01 0.28
N PRO A 67 9.71 9.54 0.26
CA PRO A 67 10.19 10.36 -0.86
C PRO A 67 10.24 9.67 -2.22
N VAL A 68 10.35 8.34 -2.27
CA VAL A 68 10.40 7.57 -3.53
C VAL A 68 9.05 6.92 -3.88
N ASP A 69 8.14 6.80 -2.90
CA ASP A 69 6.81 6.19 -3.03
C ASP A 69 5.73 7.20 -2.58
N PRO A 70 5.24 8.06 -3.50
CA PRO A 70 4.14 8.98 -3.24
C PRO A 70 2.86 8.24 -2.81
N SER A 71 2.03 8.86 -1.95
CA SER A 71 0.86 8.20 -1.36
C SER A 71 -0.21 7.72 -2.34
N ASP A 72 -0.22 8.28 -3.56
CA ASP A 72 -1.10 7.95 -4.66
C ASP A 72 -0.38 7.26 -5.82
N ASP A 73 0.87 6.82 -5.63
CA ASP A 73 1.68 6.10 -6.63
C ASP A 73 2.66 5.14 -5.92
N VAL A 74 2.13 4.25 -5.07
CA VAL A 74 2.94 3.31 -4.26
C VAL A 74 3.34 2.03 -5.00
N LEU A 75 2.84 1.80 -6.22
CA LEU A 75 3.19 0.66 -7.09
C LEU A 75 3.97 1.17 -8.30
N ASN A 76 5.05 1.90 -8.03
CA ASN A 76 5.79 2.68 -9.02
C ASN A 76 7.08 1.96 -9.48
N SER A 77 7.15 0.65 -9.30
CA SER A 77 8.24 -0.24 -9.70
C SER A 77 9.56 0.08 -8.99
N THR A 78 9.50 0.13 -7.66
CA THR A 78 10.63 0.44 -6.78
C THR A 78 10.95 -0.70 -5.82
N ILE A 79 12.12 -0.59 -5.19
CA ILE A 79 12.52 -1.42 -4.07
C ILE A 79 13.19 -0.45 -3.11
N SER A 80 12.51 -0.15 -2.00
CA SER A 80 12.90 0.87 -1.06
C SER A 80 12.74 0.37 0.38
N GLU A 81 13.51 0.94 1.31
CA GLU A 81 13.29 0.71 2.73
C GLU A 81 13.59 1.98 3.54
N PRO A 82 13.02 2.13 4.75
CA PRO A 82 13.32 3.28 5.59
C PRO A 82 14.74 3.20 6.13
N GLY A 83 15.57 4.21 5.85
CA GLY A 83 16.95 4.30 6.31
C GLY A 83 17.73 5.38 5.55
N GLU A 84 18.97 5.63 5.99
CA GLU A 84 19.88 6.57 5.32
C GLU A 84 20.54 5.96 4.08
N ALA A 85 20.78 4.66 4.10
CA ALA A 85 21.31 3.93 2.97
C ALA A 85 20.16 3.47 2.06
N PRO A 86 20.27 3.64 0.73
CA PRO A 86 19.36 2.97 -0.20
C PRO A 86 19.40 1.46 0.02
N ALA A 87 18.25 0.80 -0.12
CA ALA A 87 18.19 -0.66 -0.19
C ALA A 87 19.24 -1.15 -1.21
N ALA A 88 20.07 -2.12 -0.84
CA ALA A 88 21.04 -2.69 -1.76
C ALA A 88 20.29 -3.48 -2.84
N ARG A 89 20.47 -3.10 -4.11
CA ARG A 89 19.77 -3.70 -5.26
C ARG A 89 20.78 -4.21 -6.28
N VAL A 90 20.69 -5.48 -6.63
CA VAL A 90 21.45 -6.07 -7.76
C VAL A 90 20.50 -6.99 -8.53
N PRO A 91 20.15 -6.64 -9.78
CA PRO A 91 20.48 -5.41 -10.52
C PRO A 91 19.68 -4.18 -10.04
N ALA A 92 20.29 -2.98 -10.06
CA ALA A 92 19.69 -1.72 -9.63
C ALA A 92 19.00 -0.97 -10.80
N TYR A 93 18.08 -1.63 -11.49
CA TYR A 93 17.31 -0.97 -12.55
C TYR A 93 16.47 0.18 -11.97
N ALA A 94 16.41 1.29 -12.70
CA ALA A 94 15.57 2.44 -12.31
C ALA A 94 14.08 2.10 -12.39
N ASP A 95 13.71 1.11 -13.20
CA ASP A 95 12.38 0.52 -13.30
C ASP A 95 12.54 -1.00 -13.23
N THR A 96 11.96 -1.60 -12.21
CA THR A 96 12.05 -3.04 -11.92
C THR A 96 11.08 -3.88 -12.77
N LEU A 97 10.59 -3.32 -13.87
CA LEU A 97 9.67 -3.97 -14.80
C LEU A 97 8.33 -4.30 -14.15
N GLY A 98 7.81 -3.35 -13.37
CA GLY A 98 6.55 -3.54 -12.68
C GLY A 98 6.65 -4.33 -11.38
N HIS A 99 7.80 -4.35 -10.70
CA HIS A 99 8.00 -5.10 -9.45
C HIS A 99 8.26 -4.16 -8.27
N ASP A 100 7.42 -4.23 -7.25
CA ASP A 100 7.54 -3.43 -6.03
C ASP A 100 7.96 -4.31 -4.87
N SER A 101 9.03 -3.93 -4.15
CA SER A 101 9.44 -4.55 -2.88
C SER A 101 9.83 -3.48 -1.86
N ASP A 102 8.86 -2.67 -1.48
CA ASP A 102 9.07 -1.51 -0.61
C ASP A 102 8.72 -1.79 0.84
N VAL A 103 9.32 -1.02 1.74
CA VAL A 103 9.02 -1.04 3.16
C VAL A 103 8.67 0.35 3.63
N PHE A 104 7.52 0.50 4.28
CA PHE A 104 7.02 1.76 4.82
C PHE A 104 7.08 1.74 6.35
N ASP A 105 7.48 2.87 6.94
CA ASP A 105 7.39 3.09 8.38
C ASP A 105 5.93 3.43 8.80
N LEU A 106 5.47 2.81 9.89
CA LEU A 106 4.10 2.94 10.36
C LEU A 106 3.91 4.01 11.46
N ARG A 107 4.97 4.67 11.95
CA ARG A 107 4.89 5.58 13.12
C ARG A 107 3.88 6.69 12.92
N ARG A 108 3.79 7.26 11.71
CA ARG A 108 2.80 8.30 11.38
C ARG A 108 1.37 7.78 11.53
N GLY A 109 1.09 6.58 11.00
CA GLY A 109 -0.23 5.94 11.11
C GLY A 109 -0.54 5.44 12.53
N LEU A 110 0.49 5.11 13.32
CA LEU A 110 0.38 4.60 14.68
C LEU A 110 0.55 5.68 15.76
N ARG A 111 0.59 6.97 15.39
CA ARG A 111 0.70 8.11 16.32
C ARG A 111 -0.24 7.98 17.52
N PHE A 112 -1.47 7.54 17.27
CA PHE A 112 -2.49 7.40 18.30
C PHE A 112 -2.72 5.95 18.77
N GLY A 113 -1.99 4.98 18.24
CA GLY A 113 -2.15 3.56 18.54
C GLY A 113 -3.51 3.01 18.10
N GLY A 114 -4.03 2.03 18.83
CA GLY A 114 -5.37 1.48 18.65
C GLY A 114 -5.39 -0.05 18.68
N ASP A 115 -6.43 -0.62 18.11
CA ASP A 115 -6.58 -2.05 17.90
C ASP A 115 -6.88 -2.34 16.42
N GLN A 116 -6.99 -3.63 16.08
CA GLN A 116 -7.40 -4.09 14.75
C GLN A 116 -6.63 -3.41 13.59
N PRO A 117 -5.29 -3.40 13.62
CA PRO A 117 -4.52 -2.79 12.55
C PRO A 117 -4.91 -3.43 11.21
N THR A 118 -5.25 -2.59 10.24
CA THR A 118 -5.60 -3.00 8.89
C THR A 118 -4.70 -2.27 7.92
N VAL A 119 -3.91 -3.03 7.17
CA VAL A 119 -3.22 -2.54 5.99
C VAL A 119 -4.05 -2.89 4.78
N ARG A 120 -4.21 -1.95 3.85
CA ARG A 120 -4.93 -2.17 2.59
C ARG A 120 -4.14 -1.60 1.42
N LEU A 121 -3.88 -2.44 0.42
CA LEU A 121 -3.30 -2.07 -0.87
C LEU A 121 -4.42 -1.93 -1.90
N VAL A 122 -4.48 -0.80 -2.59
CA VAL A 122 -5.45 -0.53 -3.66
C VAL A 122 -4.69 -0.26 -4.94
N ALA A 123 -5.02 -1.00 -6.00
CA ALA A 123 -4.67 -0.65 -7.36
C ALA A 123 -5.93 -0.14 -8.08
N HIS A 124 -5.86 1.02 -8.72
CA HIS A 124 -7.06 1.69 -9.24
C HIS A 124 -7.29 1.50 -10.74
N ARG A 125 -6.22 1.50 -11.53
CA ARG A 125 -6.32 1.47 -13.00
C ARG A 125 -5.93 0.13 -13.61
N ASP A 126 -4.89 -0.48 -13.05
CA ASP A 126 -4.37 -1.76 -13.51
C ASP A 126 -4.58 -2.85 -12.45
N ALA A 127 -4.47 -4.09 -12.90
CA ALA A 127 -4.52 -5.23 -11.99
C ALA A 127 -3.14 -5.38 -11.33
N ALA A 128 -3.06 -5.07 -10.04
CA ALA A 128 -1.87 -5.39 -9.26
C ALA A 128 -1.93 -6.81 -8.69
N TRP A 129 -0.78 -7.48 -8.66
CA TRP A 129 -0.62 -8.78 -8.02
C TRP A 129 0.29 -8.69 -6.81
N ALA A 130 -0.29 -8.76 -5.61
CA ALA A 130 0.47 -8.86 -4.37
C ALA A 130 0.93 -10.32 -4.15
N GLY A 131 2.23 -10.57 -4.30
CA GLY A 131 2.84 -11.86 -4.01
C GLY A 131 3.09 -12.08 -2.51
N ALA A 132 3.45 -11.02 -1.79
CA ALA A 132 3.59 -11.06 -0.33
C ALA A 132 3.15 -9.73 0.31
N LEU A 133 2.71 -9.80 1.57
CA LEU A 133 2.45 -8.62 2.40
C LEU A 133 2.79 -8.97 3.85
N PHE A 134 3.73 -8.24 4.45
CA PHE A 134 4.02 -8.38 5.87
C PHE A 134 3.66 -7.10 6.64
N VAL A 135 3.31 -7.26 7.92
CA VAL A 135 3.06 -6.17 8.86
C VAL A 135 3.71 -6.53 10.19
N ALA A 136 4.59 -5.65 10.68
CA ALA A 136 5.24 -5.77 11.98
C ALA A 136 4.95 -4.51 12.80
N VAL A 137 4.50 -4.67 14.05
CA VAL A 137 4.15 -3.56 14.94
C VAL A 137 4.73 -3.80 16.32
N ASP A 138 5.35 -2.77 16.90
CA ASP A 138 5.83 -2.80 18.27
C ASP A 138 4.65 -2.69 19.25
N THR A 139 4.29 -3.78 19.92
CA THR A 139 3.15 -3.81 20.85
C THR A 139 3.54 -3.56 22.31
N ARG A 140 4.84 -3.55 22.60
CA ARG A 140 5.37 -3.26 23.94
C ARG A 140 5.61 -1.77 24.08
N LYS A 141 5.17 -1.19 25.20
CA LYS A 141 5.61 0.16 25.60
C LYS A 141 7.09 0.10 25.97
N LYS A 142 7.88 1.06 25.48
CA LYS A 142 9.20 1.36 26.06
C LYS A 142 9.02 2.15 27.34
#